data_AF-A0A1Q7D4I7-F1
#
_entry.id   AF-A0A1Q7D4I7-F1
#
_cell.length_a   1.000
_cell.length_b   1.000
_cell.length_c   1.000
_cell.angle_alpha   90.00
_cell.angle_beta   90.00
_cell.angle_gamma   90.00
#
_symmetry.space_group_name_H-M   'P 1'
#
loop_
_entity.id
_entity.type
_entity.pdbx_description
1 polymer ?
#
loop_
_entity_poly.entity_id
_entity_poly.type
_entity_poly.pdbx_seq_one_letter_code
_entity_poly.pdbx_strand_id
1 'polypeptide(L)' 'MTPIVVTLDAMRCAMRVAGFAWSDAELEVLRPGLERALASLDELERLPLGDTEPTTQYRIL' A
#
# COMPACT_ATOMS: atom_id res chain seq x y z
N MET A 1 4.48 6.30 -14.98
CA MET A 1 3.19 5.97 -14.33
C MET A 1 2.54 7.25 -13.82
N THR A 2 1.22 7.27 -13.75
CA THR A 2 0.45 8.38 -13.15
C THR A 2 0.69 8.38 -11.64
N PRO A 3 0.91 9.54 -10.98
CA PRO A 3 1.05 9.59 -9.52
C PRO A 3 -0.18 8.97 -8.85
N ILE A 4 0.05 8.07 -7.89
CA ILE A 4 -1.03 7.44 -7.13
C ILE A 4 -1.60 8.50 -6.19
N VAL A 5 -2.77 9.02 -6.53
CA VAL A 5 -3.56 9.85 -5.63
C VAL A 5 -4.36 8.93 -4.72
N VAL A 6 -4.00 8.89 -3.45
CA VAL A 6 -4.77 8.15 -2.45
C VAL A 6 -6.04 8.95 -2.16
N THR A 7 -7.21 8.39 -2.44
CA THR A 7 -8.49 9.03 -2.09
C THR A 7 -9.00 8.51 -0.74
N LEU A 8 -9.79 9.32 -0.03
CA LEU A 8 -10.40 8.89 1.24
C LEU A 8 -11.26 7.63 1.05
N ASP A 9 -12.01 7.54 -0.05
CA ASP A 9 -12.85 6.38 -0.37
C ASP A 9 -12.02 5.10 -0.56
N ALA A 10 -10.86 5.20 -1.22
CA ALA A 10 -9.94 4.07 -1.36
C ALA A 10 -9.44 3.59 0.01
N MET A 11 -9.10 4.53 0.90
CA MET A 11 -8.67 4.21 2.27
C MET A 11 -9.79 3.54 3.09
N ARG A 12 -11.01 4.07 3.02
CA ARG A 12 -12.19 3.46 3.66
C ARG A 12 -12.44 2.04 3.15
N CYS A 13 -12.31 1.85 1.84
CA CYS A 13 -12.47 0.52 1.24
C CYS A 13 -11.42 -0.46 1.76
N ALA A 14 -10.14 -0.07 1.73
CA ALA A 14 -9.04 -0.90 2.19
C ALA A 14 -9.16 -1.27 3.67
N MET A 15 -9.50 -0.31 4.54
CA MET A 15 -9.65 -0.57 5.97
C MET A 15 -10.81 -1.51 6.28
N ARG A 16 -11.93 -1.35 5.58
CA ARG A 16 -13.07 -2.27 5.70
C ARG A 16 -12.72 -3.70 5.27
N VAL A 17 -11.94 -3.87 4.19
CA VAL A 17 -11.47 -5.21 3.77
C VAL A 17 -10.53 -5.81 4.82
N ALA A 18 -9.71 -4.98 5.47
CA ALA A 18 -8.83 -5.38 6.56
C ALA A 18 -9.53 -5.56 7.91
N GLY A 19 -10.85 -5.30 8.00
CA GLY A 19 -11.63 -5.45 9.23
C GLY A 19 -11.49 -4.30 10.25
N PHE A 20 -10.95 -3.15 9.83
CA PHE A 20 -10.84 -1.95 10.67
C PHE A 20 -12.05 -1.03 10.48
N ALA A 21 -12.49 -0.40 11.57
CA ALA A 21 -13.58 0.56 11.61
C ALA A 21 -13.08 1.98 11.96
N TRP A 22 -12.14 2.49 11.18
CA TRP A 22 -11.57 3.82 11.38
C TRP A 22 -12.49 4.91 10.83
N SER A 23 -12.54 6.02 11.55
CA SER A 23 -13.20 7.26 11.14
C SER A 23 -12.43 7.95 10.02
N ASP A 24 -13.14 8.81 9.27
CA ASP A 24 -12.52 9.61 8.20
C ASP A 24 -11.37 10.49 8.74
N ALA A 25 -11.48 11.01 9.97
CA ALA A 25 -10.42 11.79 10.60
C ALA A 25 -9.15 10.97 10.89
N GLU A 26 -9.30 9.72 11.36
CA GLU A 26 -8.17 8.82 11.57
C GLU A 26 -7.50 8.44 10.24
N LEU A 27 -8.29 8.27 9.17
CA LEU A 27 -7.75 8.02 7.84
C LEU A 27 -6.95 9.21 7.31
N GLU A 28 -7.46 10.44 7.46
CA GLU A 28 -6.72 11.63 7.04
C GLU A 28 -5.38 11.78 7.76
N VAL A 29 -5.30 11.42 9.05
CA VAL A 29 -4.03 11.40 9.80
C VAL A 29 -3.02 10.42 9.20
N LEU A 30 -3.49 9.29 8.65
CA LEU A 30 -2.64 8.24 8.09
C LEU A 30 -2.27 8.49 6.62
N ARG A 31 -3.02 9.35 5.90
CA ARG A 31 -2.84 9.62 4.48
C ARG A 31 -1.37 9.92 4.11
N PRO A 32 -0.63 10.80 4.80
CA PRO A 32 0.75 11.13 4.42
C PRO A 32 1.70 9.92 4.55
N GLY A 33 1.48 9.07 5.55
CA GLY A 33 2.28 7.85 5.74
C GLY A 33 2.02 6.83 4.64
N LEU A 34 0.75 6.68 4.24
CA LEU A 34 0.35 5.79 3.15
C LEU A 34 0.90 6.27 1.80
N GLU A 35 0.80 7.57 1.51
CA GLU A 35 1.37 8.17 0.29
C GLU A 35 2.89 7.92 0.20
N ARG A 36 3.61 8.08 1.31
CA ARG A 36 5.04 7.79 1.36
C ARG A 36 5.35 6.31 1.13
N ALA A 37 4.59 5.41 1.73
CA ALA A 37 4.77 3.97 1.55
C ALA A 37 4.54 3.57 0.08
N LEU A 38 3.49 4.09 -0.55
CA LEU A 38 3.21 3.85 -1.97
C LEU A 38 4.30 4.40 -2.89
N ALA A 39 4.84 5.57 -2.57
CA ALA A 39 5.99 6.12 -3.31
C ALA A 39 7.22 5.21 -3.23
N SER A 40 7.50 4.62 -2.06
CA SER A 40 8.59 3.64 -1.93
C SER A 40 8.32 2.34 -2.70
N LEU A 41 7.07 1.89 -2.80
CA LEU A 41 6.73 0.74 -3.64
C LEU A 41 6.92 1.04 -5.13
N ASP A 42 6.57 2.25 -5.58
CA ASP A 42 6.81 2.70 -6.95
C ASP A 42 8.31 2.78 -7.30
N GLU A 43 9.17 3.09 -6.31
CA GLU A 43 10.62 2.98 -6.48
C GLU A 43 11.08 1.54 -6.69
N LEU A 44 10.50 0.57 -5.97
CA LEU A 44 10.82 -0.86 -6.14
C LEU A 44 10.34 -1.41 -7.49
N GLU A 45 9.16 -0.99 -7.95
CA GLU A 45 8.62 -1.40 -9.25
C GLU A 45 9.52 -0.98 -10.43
N ARG A 46 10.26 0.12 -10.27
CA ARG A 46 11.21 0.61 -11.28
C ARG A 46 12.51 -0.19 -11.36
N LEU A 47 12.75 -1.14 -10.47
CA LEU A 47 13.97 -1.94 -10.49
C LEU A 47 13.94 -2.98 -11.62
N PRO A 48 15.05 -3.18 -12.35
CA PRO A 48 15.13 -4.18 -13.40
C PRO A 48 15.30 -5.58 -12.78
N LEU A 49 14.18 -6.22 -12.45
CA LEU A 49 14.17 -7.55 -11.81
C LEU A 49 14.55 -8.70 -12.77
N GLY A 50 14.56 -8.47 -14.09
CA GLY A 50 14.83 -9.51 -15.09
C GLY A 50 13.78 -10.63 -15.08
N ASP A 51 14.16 -11.81 -15.57
CA ASP A 51 13.31 -13.01 -15.55
C ASP A 51 13.48 -13.73 -14.21
N THR A 52 12.87 -13.17 -13.16
CA THR A 52 12.90 -13.73 -11.80
C THR A 52 11.52 -14.24 -11.39
N GLU A 53 11.46 -15.48 -10.90
CA GLU A 53 10.22 -16.03 -10.36
C GLU A 53 9.91 -15.45 -8.98
N PRO A 54 8.63 -15.18 -8.65
CA PRO A 54 8.24 -14.77 -7.31
C PRO A 54 8.64 -15.83 -6.27
N THR A 55 9.45 -15.44 -5.29
CA THR A 55 9.81 -16.32 -4.19
C THR A 55 8.72 -16.33 -3.12
N THR A 56 8.45 -17.51 -2.54
CA THR A 56 7.60 -17.64 -1.35
C THR A 56 8.42 -18.31 -0.25
N GLN A 57 8.61 -17.64 0.88
CA GLN A 57 9.25 -18.23 2.06
C GLN A 57 8.19 -18.47 3.14
N TYR A 58 7.90 -19.73 3.41
CA TYR A 58 7.09 -20.11 4.57
C TYR A 58 8.00 -20.14 5.80
N ARG A 59 7.73 -19.30 6.79
CA ARG A 59 8.31 -19.47 8.13
C ARG A 59 7.65 -20.70 8.75
N ILE A 60 8.36 -21.82 8.76
CA ILE A 60 7.97 -23.01 9.53
C ILE A 60 8.43 -22.76 10.96
N LEU A 61 7.48 -22.53 11.86
CA LEU A 61 7.68 -22.57 13.31
C LEU A 61 7.38 -23.97 13.82
#